data_AF-X6LAA2-F1
#
_entry.id   AF-X6LAA2-F1
#
_cell.length_a   1.000
_cell.length_b   1.000
_cell.length_c   1.000
_cell.angle_alpha   90.00
_cell.angle_beta   90.00
_cell.angle_gamma   90.00
#
_symmetry.space_group_name_H-M   'P 1'
#
loop_
_entity.id
_entity.type
_entity.pdbx_description
1 polymer ?
#
loop_
_entity_poly.entity_id
_entity_poly.type
_entity_poly.pdbx_seq_one_letter_code
_entity_poly.pdbx_strand_id
1 'polypeptide(L)'
;MKTTYVGTKGYQAPELLLSRPYDFLADIFSAGVVLFILLTGYPPFEQAHKTDRWFRPLAKGDYRTFWELHAGCPISNDEDVKDLLQRMLMYNPKYRISIADIKRHKWFNGKYLEGKDLVKALKSRYRQMEQKRRKDAKKLSDLQNSVTRSIERLDDHQAEVPLYPSGETEGIWDTHTTAKWKDVFNAVNTVVHDVSGHTVFNFEDNTVE
;
A
#
# COMPACT_ATOMS: atom_id res chain seq x y z
N MET A 1 -7.22 -13.29 29.66
CA MET A 1 -6.44 -12.50 28.69
C MET A 1 -7.41 -11.74 27.79
N LYS A 2 -7.36 -10.41 27.76
CA LYS A 2 -8.08 -9.62 26.76
C LYS A 2 -7.23 -9.59 25.49
N THR A 3 -7.67 -10.26 24.44
CA THR A 3 -7.07 -10.12 23.10
C THR A 3 -7.57 -8.81 22.50
N THR A 4 -6.72 -7.79 22.50
CA THR A 4 -7.00 -6.52 21.85
C THR A 4 -7.06 -6.74 20.34
N TYR A 5 -8.19 -6.39 19.72
CA TYR A 5 -8.35 -6.42 18.27
C TYR A 5 -7.42 -5.37 17.64
N VAL A 6 -6.48 -5.81 16.80
CA VAL A 6 -5.54 -4.93 16.09
C VAL A 6 -5.63 -5.19 14.59
N GLY A 7 -5.72 -4.13 13.78
CA GLY A 7 -5.75 -4.16 12.32
C GLY A 7 -7.07 -3.68 11.71
N THR A 8 -6.99 -3.10 10.51
CA THR A 8 -8.15 -2.74 9.71
C THR A 8 -8.65 -3.98 8.97
N LYS A 9 -9.90 -4.41 9.20
CA LYS A 9 -10.49 -5.68 8.70
C LYS A 9 -10.18 -6.02 7.24
N GLY A 10 -10.15 -5.02 6.36
CA GLY A 10 -9.93 -5.22 4.92
C GLY A 10 -8.54 -5.69 4.52
N TYR A 11 -7.53 -5.57 5.39
CA TYR A 11 -6.15 -5.97 5.09
C TYR A 11 -5.80 -7.33 5.71
N GLN A 12 -6.58 -7.79 6.69
CA GLN A 12 -6.28 -9.02 7.42
C GLN A 12 -6.47 -10.26 6.54
N ALA A 13 -5.50 -11.18 6.61
CA ALA A 13 -5.58 -12.45 5.92
C ALA A 13 -6.74 -13.32 6.47
N PRO A 14 -7.31 -14.23 5.66
CA PRO A 14 -8.45 -15.07 6.06
C PRO A 14 -8.18 -15.89 7.32
N GLU A 15 -6.97 -16.42 7.47
CA GLU A 15 -6.55 -17.22 8.62
C GLU A 15 -6.51 -16.41 9.92
N LEU A 16 -6.15 -15.12 9.89
CA LEU A 16 -6.23 -14.23 11.05
C LEU A 16 -7.69 -13.98 11.44
N LEU A 17 -8.55 -13.68 10.46
CA LEU A 17 -9.99 -13.46 10.70
C LEU A 17 -10.67 -14.69 11.29
N LEU A 18 -10.23 -15.88 10.91
CA LEU A 18 -10.74 -17.16 11.39
C LEU A 18 -10.04 -17.65 12.67
N SER A 19 -9.17 -16.84 13.28
CA SER A 19 -8.38 -17.19 14.48
C SER A 19 -7.63 -18.52 14.32
N ARG A 20 -7.11 -18.79 13.13
CA ARG A 20 -6.28 -19.95 12.82
C ARG A 20 -4.80 -19.63 13.03
N PRO A 21 -3.93 -20.64 13.18
CA PRO A 21 -2.49 -20.43 13.11
C PRO A 21 -2.12 -19.70 11.81
N TYR A 22 -1.26 -18.70 11.92
CA TYR A 22 -0.78 -17.90 10.80
C TYR A 22 0.75 -17.84 10.81
N ASP A 23 1.32 -17.50 9.66
CA ASP A 23 2.75 -17.34 9.43
C ASP A 23 3.02 -16.03 8.68
N PHE A 24 4.25 -15.84 8.19
CA PHE A 24 4.65 -14.67 7.40
C PHE A 24 3.92 -14.54 6.06
N LEU A 25 3.20 -15.57 5.58
CA LEU A 25 2.40 -15.47 4.36
C LEU A 25 1.17 -14.58 4.58
N ALA A 26 0.73 -14.36 5.83
CA ALA A 26 -0.31 -13.38 6.14
C ALA A 26 0.09 -11.96 5.71
N ASP A 27 1.38 -11.61 5.79
CA ASP A 27 1.89 -10.33 5.33
C ASP A 27 1.87 -10.23 3.80
N ILE A 28 2.11 -11.34 3.09
CA ILE A 28 1.98 -11.38 1.62
C ILE A 28 0.54 -11.09 1.19
N PHE A 29 -0.45 -11.61 1.93
CA PHE A 29 -1.86 -11.29 1.66
C PHE A 29 -2.13 -9.80 1.85
N SER A 30 -1.68 -9.25 2.99
CA SER A 30 -1.83 -7.83 3.32
C SER A 30 -1.16 -6.93 2.28
N ALA A 31 0.04 -7.30 1.84
CA ALA A 31 0.76 -6.62 0.77
C ALA A 31 0.02 -6.70 -0.58
N GLY A 32 -0.66 -7.82 -0.86
CA GLY A 32 -1.51 -7.97 -2.04
C GLY A 32 -2.71 -7.01 -2.02
N VAL A 33 -3.34 -6.82 -0.86
CA VAL A 33 -4.41 -5.84 -0.66
C VAL A 33 -3.89 -4.42 -0.89
N VAL A 34 -2.73 -4.07 -0.31
CA VAL A 34 -2.10 -2.76 -0.50
C VAL A 34 -1.75 -2.54 -1.98
N LEU A 35 -1.17 -3.53 -2.65
CA LEU A 35 -0.82 -3.43 -4.07
C LEU A 35 -2.07 -3.19 -4.93
N PHE A 36 -3.16 -3.90 -4.67
CA PHE A 36 -4.43 -3.67 -5.35
C PHE A 36 -4.90 -2.22 -5.18
N ILE A 37 -4.85 -1.67 -3.95
CA ILE A 37 -5.25 -0.29 -3.65
C ILE A 37 -4.35 0.71 -4.39
N LEU A 38 -3.03 0.48 -4.41
CA LEU A 38 -2.09 1.36 -5.12
C LEU A 38 -2.39 1.43 -6.63
N LEU A 39 -2.85 0.33 -7.22
CA LEU A 39 -3.12 0.25 -8.65
C LEU A 39 -4.53 0.74 -9.04
N THR A 40 -5.50 0.61 -8.15
CA THR A 40 -6.92 0.88 -8.46
C THR A 40 -7.51 2.08 -7.73
N GLY A 41 -6.92 2.47 -6.60
CA GLY A 41 -7.40 3.54 -5.72
C GLY A 41 -8.52 3.13 -4.76
N TYR A 42 -8.88 1.84 -4.67
CA TYR A 42 -9.92 1.35 -3.76
C TYR A 42 -9.61 -0.09 -3.28
N PRO A 43 -10.17 -0.54 -2.15
CA PRO A 43 -9.90 -1.88 -1.62
C PRO A 43 -10.56 -2.99 -2.47
N PRO A 44 -9.93 -4.17 -2.61
CA PRO A 44 -10.50 -5.28 -3.39
C PRO A 44 -11.76 -5.89 -2.76
N PHE A 45 -11.89 -5.83 -1.43
CA PHE A 45 -13.02 -6.37 -0.66
C PHE A 45 -13.08 -5.66 0.71
N GLU A 46 -14.16 -5.84 1.46
CA GLU A 46 -14.33 -5.24 2.79
C GLU A 46 -13.60 -6.05 3.87
N GLN A 47 -13.64 -7.38 3.74
CA GLN A 47 -12.98 -8.33 4.63
C GLN A 47 -12.69 -9.65 3.92
N ALA A 48 -11.58 -10.29 4.26
CA ALA A 48 -11.17 -11.57 3.67
C ALA A 48 -11.97 -12.77 4.23
N HIS A 49 -13.31 -12.67 4.24
CA HIS A 49 -14.22 -13.68 4.77
C HIS A 49 -15.20 -14.20 3.70
N LYS A 50 -15.59 -15.47 3.77
CA LYS A 50 -16.43 -16.13 2.75
C LYS A 50 -17.82 -15.50 2.55
N THR A 51 -18.29 -14.73 3.54
CA THR A 51 -19.57 -14.02 3.48
C THR A 51 -19.49 -12.70 2.72
N ASP A 52 -18.29 -12.14 2.54
CA ASP A 52 -18.09 -10.92 1.75
C ASP A 52 -18.28 -11.25 0.27
N ARG A 53 -19.19 -10.54 -0.41
CA ARG A 53 -19.50 -10.75 -1.83
C ARG A 53 -18.29 -10.56 -2.74
N TRP A 54 -17.33 -9.72 -2.36
CA TRP A 54 -16.15 -9.35 -3.14
C TRP A 54 -15.02 -10.37 -2.95
N PHE A 55 -14.88 -10.91 -1.72
CA PHE A 55 -13.88 -11.93 -1.43
C PHE A 55 -14.35 -13.36 -1.72
N ARG A 56 -15.66 -13.62 -1.69
CA ARG A 56 -16.25 -14.95 -1.91
C ARG A 56 -15.77 -15.65 -3.19
N PRO A 57 -15.61 -14.99 -4.35
CA PRO A 57 -15.07 -15.62 -5.55
C PRO A 57 -13.63 -16.11 -5.35
N LEU A 58 -12.76 -15.30 -4.75
CA LEU A 58 -11.39 -15.70 -4.40
C LEU A 58 -11.38 -16.92 -3.46
N ALA A 59 -12.26 -16.93 -2.44
CA ALA A 59 -12.39 -18.04 -1.51
C ALA A 59 -12.88 -19.35 -2.17
N LYS A 60 -13.52 -19.26 -3.34
CA LYS A 60 -13.97 -20.40 -4.15
C LYS A 60 -12.99 -20.77 -5.27
N GLY A 61 -11.95 -19.99 -5.50
CA GLY A 61 -11.06 -20.12 -6.66
C GLY A 61 -11.70 -19.65 -7.99
N ASP A 62 -12.78 -18.87 -7.92
CA ASP A 62 -13.46 -18.30 -9.09
C ASP A 62 -12.89 -16.91 -9.42
N TYR A 63 -11.70 -16.91 -10.02
CA TYR A 63 -11.00 -15.68 -10.37
C TYR A 63 -11.67 -14.90 -11.49
N ARG A 64 -12.39 -15.58 -12.38
CA ARG A 64 -13.14 -14.93 -13.46
C ARG A 64 -14.19 -13.99 -12.86
N THR A 65 -15.03 -14.49 -11.96
CA THR A 65 -16.04 -13.64 -11.32
C THR A 65 -15.42 -12.56 -10.44
N PHE A 66 -14.28 -12.82 -9.77
CA PHE A 66 -13.54 -11.77 -9.08
C PHE A 66 -13.18 -10.61 -10.02
N TRP A 67 -12.58 -10.89 -11.17
CA TRP A 67 -12.18 -9.85 -12.12
C TRP A 67 -13.37 -9.18 -12.82
N GLU A 68 -14.47 -9.90 -13.05
CA GLU A 68 -15.72 -9.32 -13.56
C GLU A 68 -16.29 -8.27 -12.58
N LEU A 69 -16.23 -8.51 -11.27
CA LEU A 69 -16.61 -7.53 -10.25
C LEU A 69 -15.73 -6.27 -10.27
N HIS A 70 -14.49 -6.40 -10.73
CA HIS A 70 -13.52 -5.30 -10.84
C HIS A 70 -13.31 -4.81 -12.28
N ALA A 71 -14.21 -5.13 -13.23
CA ALA A 71 -13.97 -4.88 -14.67
C ALA A 71 -13.63 -3.41 -15.02
N GLY A 72 -14.16 -2.44 -14.27
CA GLY A 72 -13.89 -1.01 -14.49
C GLY A 72 -12.54 -0.49 -13.96
N CYS A 73 -11.69 -1.34 -13.40
CA CYS A 73 -10.42 -0.91 -12.81
C CYS A 73 -9.30 -0.74 -13.85
N PRO A 74 -8.29 0.11 -13.60
CA PRO A 74 -7.15 0.30 -14.51
C PRO A 74 -6.33 -0.97 -14.79
N ILE A 75 -6.37 -1.95 -13.88
CA ILE A 75 -5.64 -3.23 -14.00
C ILE A 75 -6.38 -4.28 -14.84
N SER A 76 -7.61 -4.00 -15.29
CA SER A 76 -8.45 -5.00 -15.96
C SER A 76 -7.88 -5.52 -17.29
N ASN A 77 -6.87 -4.87 -17.86
CA ASN A 77 -6.20 -5.29 -19.09
C ASN A 77 -4.76 -5.81 -18.87
N ASP A 78 -4.26 -5.84 -17.64
CA ASP A 78 -2.89 -6.29 -17.33
C ASP A 78 -2.94 -7.70 -16.71
N GLU A 79 -2.75 -8.73 -17.55
CA GLU A 79 -2.81 -10.12 -17.12
C GLU A 79 -1.68 -10.51 -16.16
N ASP A 80 -0.51 -9.87 -16.26
CA ASP A 80 0.61 -10.14 -15.34
C ASP A 80 0.30 -9.59 -13.93
N VAL A 81 -0.30 -8.39 -13.83
CA VAL A 81 -0.81 -7.86 -12.54
C VAL A 81 -1.84 -8.81 -11.95
N LYS A 82 -2.81 -9.25 -12.77
CA LYS A 82 -3.89 -10.11 -12.31
C LYS A 82 -3.36 -11.43 -11.78
N ASP A 83 -2.42 -12.07 -12.48
CA ASP A 83 -1.83 -13.33 -12.03
C ASP A 83 -1.12 -13.15 -10.67
N LEU A 84 -0.31 -12.09 -10.54
CA LEU A 84 0.37 -11.79 -9.28
C LEU A 84 -0.61 -11.59 -8.12
N LEU A 85 -1.61 -10.72 -8.31
CA LEU A 85 -2.60 -10.40 -7.27
C LEU A 85 -3.43 -11.63 -6.86
N GLN A 86 -3.83 -12.47 -7.81
CA GLN A 86 -4.54 -13.73 -7.51
C GLN A 86 -3.72 -14.64 -6.60
N ARG A 87 -2.41 -14.77 -6.87
CA ARG A 87 -1.52 -15.63 -6.08
C ARG A 87 -1.18 -15.04 -4.71
N MET A 88 -1.13 -13.72 -4.58
CA MET A 88 -0.95 -13.03 -3.29
C MET A 88 -2.22 -13.12 -2.43
N LEU A 89 -3.40 -13.03 -3.04
CA LEU A 89 -4.71 -13.01 -2.38
C LEU A 89 -5.34 -14.41 -2.23
N MET A 90 -4.53 -15.47 -2.34
CA MET A 90 -4.98 -16.85 -2.15
C MET A 90 -5.57 -17.07 -0.75
N TYR A 91 -6.76 -17.70 -0.71
CA TYR A 91 -7.47 -18.00 0.53
C TYR A 91 -6.71 -18.96 1.44
N ASN A 92 -6.09 -20.00 0.86
CA ASN A 92 -5.28 -20.94 1.62
C ASN A 92 -3.81 -20.49 1.60
N PRO A 93 -3.20 -20.17 2.75
CA PRO A 93 -1.81 -19.71 2.82
C PRO A 93 -0.83 -20.69 2.18
N LYS A 94 -1.09 -22.01 2.22
CA LYS A 94 -0.22 -23.04 1.61
C LYS A 94 0.02 -22.84 0.10
N TYR A 95 -0.94 -22.25 -0.61
CA TYR A 95 -0.85 -22.00 -2.05
C TYR A 95 -0.55 -20.53 -2.37
N ARG A 96 -0.35 -19.70 -1.35
CA ARG A 96 -0.02 -18.28 -1.50
C ARG A 96 1.43 -18.16 -1.97
N ILE A 97 1.65 -17.27 -2.93
CA ILE A 97 2.98 -17.05 -3.50
C ILE A 97 3.97 -16.60 -2.42
N SER A 98 5.21 -17.10 -2.47
CA SER A 98 6.27 -16.68 -1.56
C SER A 98 6.89 -15.35 -2.02
N ILE A 99 7.56 -14.63 -1.12
CA ILE A 99 8.29 -13.41 -1.50
C ILE A 99 9.38 -13.67 -2.56
N ALA A 100 10.02 -14.85 -2.51
CA ALA A 100 11.03 -15.24 -3.47
C ALA A 100 10.42 -15.44 -4.87
N ASP A 101 9.22 -16.02 -4.94
CA ASP A 101 8.48 -16.18 -6.19
C ASP A 101 7.93 -14.85 -6.71
N ILE A 102 7.49 -13.94 -5.82
CA ILE A 102 7.09 -12.57 -6.20
C ILE A 102 8.24 -11.86 -6.90
N LYS A 103 9.45 -11.92 -6.33
CA LYS A 103 10.65 -11.31 -6.94
C LYS A 103 10.99 -11.89 -8.32
N ARG A 104 10.56 -13.12 -8.62
CA ARG A 104 10.72 -13.76 -9.95
C ARG A 104 9.52 -13.54 -10.87
N HIS A 105 8.45 -12.93 -10.39
CA HIS A 105 7.24 -12.72 -11.17
C HIS A 105 7.49 -11.75 -12.33
N LYS A 106 6.82 -11.99 -13.47
CA LYS A 106 6.97 -11.15 -14.67
C LYS A 106 6.62 -9.69 -14.40
N TRP A 107 5.52 -9.46 -13.68
CA TRP A 107 5.12 -8.12 -13.27
C TRP A 107 6.19 -7.40 -12.43
N PHE A 108 6.80 -8.10 -11.46
CA PHE A 108 7.83 -7.54 -10.60
C PHE A 108 9.08 -7.13 -11.40
N ASN A 109 9.45 -7.95 -12.40
CA ASN A 109 10.56 -7.68 -13.31
C ASN A 109 10.10 -6.94 -14.58
N GLY A 110 8.92 -6.32 -14.55
CA GLY A 110 8.35 -5.59 -15.66
C GLY A 110 9.08 -4.27 -15.91
N LYS A 111 8.61 -3.52 -16.91
CA LYS A 111 9.14 -2.18 -17.18
C LYS A 111 8.69 -1.22 -16.08
N TYR A 112 9.63 -0.50 -15.49
CA TYR A 112 9.36 0.57 -14.55
C TYR A 112 10.08 1.86 -14.98
N LEU A 113 9.62 3.00 -14.46
CA LEU A 113 10.26 4.28 -14.70
C LEU A 113 11.39 4.48 -13.69
N GLU A 114 12.52 5.01 -14.14
CA GLU A 114 13.68 5.29 -13.30
C GLU A 114 14.01 6.79 -13.26
N GLY A 115 14.66 7.20 -12.16
CA GLY A 115 15.29 8.52 -12.01
C GLY A 115 14.37 9.69 -12.41
N LYS A 116 14.82 10.46 -13.39
CA LYS A 116 14.14 11.70 -13.82
C LYS A 116 12.76 11.45 -14.42
N ASP A 117 12.57 10.33 -15.11
CA ASP A 117 11.29 10.01 -15.76
C ASP A 117 10.22 9.63 -14.73
N LEU A 118 10.62 8.90 -13.68
CA LEU A 118 9.74 8.59 -12.55
C LEU A 118 9.31 9.88 -11.83
N VAL A 119 10.28 10.74 -11.48
CA VAL A 119 10.00 12.01 -10.81
C VAL A 119 9.06 12.88 -11.65
N LYS A 120 9.31 12.98 -12.97
CA LYS A 120 8.44 13.72 -13.89
C LYS A 120 7.01 13.15 -13.91
N ALA A 121 6.87 11.83 -13.98
CA ALA A 121 5.56 11.17 -13.98
C ALA A 121 4.80 11.40 -12.66
N LEU A 122 5.48 11.24 -11.51
CA LEU A 122 4.89 11.47 -10.19
C LEU A 122 4.48 12.93 -9.99
N LYS A 123 5.34 13.90 -10.34
CA LYS A 123 5.00 15.34 -10.29
C LYS A 123 3.79 15.66 -11.16
N SER A 124 3.71 15.10 -12.36
CA SER A 124 2.56 15.30 -13.26
C SER A 124 1.27 14.74 -12.66
N ARG A 125 1.29 13.51 -12.12
CA ARG A 125 0.13 12.89 -11.47
C ARG A 125 -0.31 13.66 -10.23
N TYR A 126 0.63 14.10 -9.40
CA TYR A 126 0.35 14.91 -8.21
C TYR A 126 -0.38 16.21 -8.57
N ARG A 127 0.10 16.95 -9.58
CA ARG A 127 -0.56 18.18 -10.05
C ARG A 127 -1.98 17.92 -10.54
N GLN A 128 -2.21 16.84 -11.29
CA GLN A 128 -3.54 16.47 -11.76
C GLN A 128 -4.47 16.11 -10.60
N MET A 129 -3.97 15.35 -9.61
CA MET A 129 -4.74 15.01 -8.41
C MET A 129 -5.09 16.25 -7.60
N GLU A 130 -4.16 17.18 -7.42
CA GLU A 130 -4.40 18.40 -6.67
C GLU A 130 -5.42 19.31 -7.37
N GLN A 131 -5.35 19.44 -8.70
CA GLN A 131 -6.36 20.14 -9.48
C GLN A 131 -7.75 19.50 -9.34
N LYS A 132 -7.85 18.17 -9.35
CA LYS A 132 -9.12 17.47 -9.11
C LYS A 132 -9.63 17.70 -7.69
N ARG A 133 -8.75 17.62 -6.68
CA ARG A 133 -9.08 17.83 -5.26
C ARG A 133 -9.61 19.24 -5.03
N ARG A 134 -8.98 20.26 -5.62
CA ARG A 134 -9.42 21.66 -5.54
C ARG A 134 -10.80 21.89 -6.15
N LYS A 135 -11.17 21.11 -7.16
CA LYS A 135 -12.50 21.16 -7.80
C LYS A 135 -13.56 20.35 -7.05
N ASP A 136 -13.15 19.46 -6.13
CA ASP A 136 -14.04 18.62 -5.34
C ASP A 136 -14.32 19.26 -3.97
N ALA A 137 -15.35 20.10 -3.92
CA ALA A 137 -15.74 20.85 -2.73
C ALA A 137 -16.08 19.95 -1.52
N LYS A 138 -16.63 18.76 -1.77
CA LYS A 138 -16.93 17.80 -0.70
C LYS A 138 -15.65 17.27 -0.07
N LYS A 139 -14.67 16.91 -0.88
CA LYS A 139 -13.38 16.39 -0.40
C LYS A 139 -12.56 17.46 0.31
N LEU A 140 -12.70 18.73 -0.09
CA LEU A 140 -12.12 19.87 0.61
C LEU A 140 -12.75 20.06 2.00
N SER A 141 -14.08 19.96 2.09
CA SER A 141 -14.82 20.02 3.35
C SER A 141 -14.47 18.85 4.30
N ASP A 142 -14.47 17.61 3.79
CA ASP A 142 -14.10 16.42 4.57
C ASP A 142 -12.67 16.52 5.15
N LEU A 143 -11.75 17.12 4.37
CA LEU A 143 -10.38 17.33 4.82
C LEU A 143 -10.27 18.41 5.90
N GLN A 144 -10.96 19.55 5.74
CA GLN A 144 -11.05 20.56 6.79
C GLN A 144 -11.57 19.92 8.08
N ASN A 145 -12.65 19.14 8.00
CA ASN A 145 -13.23 18.43 9.14
C ASN A 145 -12.30 17.37 9.76
N SER A 146 -11.36 16.81 8.98
CA SER A 146 -10.35 15.86 9.49
C SER A 146 -9.21 16.57 10.21
N VAL A 147 -8.79 17.73 9.72
CA VAL A 147 -7.75 18.56 10.36
C VAL A 147 -8.28 19.14 11.67
N THR A 148 -9.49 19.70 11.66
CA THR A 148 -10.13 20.25 12.87
C THR A 148 -10.28 19.21 13.97
N ARG A 149 -10.73 17.99 13.64
CA ARG A 149 -10.85 16.88 14.62
C ARG A 149 -9.51 16.42 15.20
N SER A 150 -8.42 16.56 14.45
CA SER A 150 -7.08 16.21 14.95
C SER A 150 -6.55 17.25 15.96
N ILE A 151 -7.15 18.45 15.99
CA ILE A 151 -6.70 19.62 16.77
C ILE A 151 -7.62 19.88 17.99
N GLU A 152 -8.68 19.11 18.23
CA GLU A 152 -9.63 19.25 19.37
C GLU A 152 -9.01 19.24 20.80
N ARG A 153 -7.68 19.16 20.94
CA ARG A 153 -6.95 19.32 22.22
C ARG A 153 -6.13 20.62 22.33
N LEU A 154 -6.17 21.51 21.35
CA LEU A 154 -5.52 22.81 21.36
C LEU A 154 -6.54 23.86 20.89
N ASP A 155 -6.49 25.05 21.48
CA ASP A 155 -7.49 26.12 21.34
C ASP A 155 -7.96 26.35 19.88
N ASP A 156 -9.22 26.78 19.78
CA ASP A 156 -10.14 26.88 18.63
C ASP A 156 -9.62 27.74 17.43
N HIS A 157 -8.43 27.43 16.92
CA HIS A 157 -7.89 28.01 15.72
C HIS A 157 -8.34 27.18 14.51
N GLN A 158 -9.25 27.77 13.72
CA GLN A 158 -9.51 27.31 12.36
C GLN A 158 -8.23 27.46 11.52
N ALA A 159 -7.39 26.43 11.50
CA ALA A 159 -6.28 26.37 10.57
C ALA A 159 -6.86 26.14 9.17
N GLU A 160 -6.75 27.15 8.30
CA GLU A 160 -6.94 26.91 6.87
C GLU A 160 -5.99 25.80 6.45
N VAL A 161 -6.51 24.75 5.79
CA VAL A 161 -5.65 23.72 5.21
C VAL A 161 -4.87 24.39 4.09
N PRO A 162 -3.55 24.63 4.22
CA PRO A 162 -2.82 25.30 3.18
C PRO A 162 -2.76 24.33 2.00
N LEU A 163 -3.52 24.65 0.95
CA LEU A 163 -3.34 23.98 -0.32
C LEU A 163 -1.95 24.37 -0.83
N TYR A 164 -1.14 23.41 -1.24
CA TYR A 164 0.20 23.67 -1.78
C TYR A 164 0.15 24.82 -2.80
N PRO A 165 1.02 25.85 -2.69
CA PRO A 165 0.99 27.01 -3.57
C PRO A 165 0.94 26.59 -5.03
N SER A 166 0.08 27.22 -5.83
CA SER A 166 0.00 26.97 -7.27
C SER A 166 1.26 27.52 -7.95
N GLY A 167 2.35 26.75 -7.91
CA GLY A 167 3.65 27.16 -8.47
C GLY A 167 4.86 26.52 -7.82
N GLU A 168 4.76 26.09 -6.55
CA GLU A 168 5.85 25.34 -5.91
C GLU A 168 5.78 23.89 -6.34
N THR A 169 6.82 23.45 -7.04
CA THR A 169 6.92 22.08 -7.57
C THR A 169 7.97 21.25 -6.85
N GLU A 170 8.59 21.85 -5.82
CA GLU A 170 9.50 21.25 -4.85
C GLU A 170 9.24 21.97 -3.52
N GLY A 171 8.37 21.40 -2.69
CA GLY A 171 8.35 21.79 -1.28
C GLY A 171 9.69 21.38 -0.64
N ILE A 172 10.16 22.10 0.38
CA ILE A 172 11.33 21.68 1.19
C ILE A 172 11.20 20.24 1.72
N TRP A 173 9.96 19.72 1.76
CA TRP A 173 9.58 18.39 2.22
C TRP A 173 9.29 17.38 1.10
N ASP A 174 9.48 17.74 -0.18
CA ASP A 174 9.31 16.83 -1.31
C ASP A 174 10.43 15.79 -1.31
N THR A 175 10.16 14.64 -0.69
CA THR A 175 11.10 13.53 -0.53
C THR A 175 11.12 12.64 -1.77
N HIS A 176 11.41 13.19 -2.95
CA HIS A 176 11.89 12.34 -4.05
C HIS A 176 13.37 12.09 -3.79
N THR A 177 13.69 11.03 -3.05
CA THR A 177 15.08 10.58 -2.99
C THR A 177 15.44 10.01 -4.36
N THR A 178 16.45 10.60 -4.99
CA THR A 178 17.11 10.01 -6.16
C THR A 178 18.08 8.90 -5.75
N ALA A 179 18.36 8.78 -4.45
CA ALA A 179 19.20 7.72 -3.92
C ALA A 179 18.49 6.38 -4.09
N LYS A 180 19.25 5.34 -4.45
CA LYS A 180 18.69 4.00 -4.50
C LYS A 180 18.27 3.63 -3.08
N TRP A 181 17.19 2.86 -2.93
CA TRP A 181 16.71 2.46 -1.61
C TRP A 181 17.81 1.76 -0.78
N LYS A 182 18.73 1.03 -1.44
CA LYS A 182 19.91 0.42 -0.81
C LYS A 182 20.82 1.47 -0.15
N ASP A 183 21.03 2.60 -0.80
CA ASP A 183 21.91 3.66 -0.28
C ASP A 183 21.27 4.33 0.94
N VAL A 184 19.96 4.59 0.88
CA VAL A 184 19.18 5.13 2.01
C VAL A 184 19.19 4.14 3.17
N PHE A 185 18.93 2.86 2.88
CA PHE A 185 18.91 1.80 3.87
C PHE A 185 20.27 1.66 4.57
N ASN A 186 21.37 1.62 3.80
CA ASN A 186 22.71 1.54 4.34
C ASN A 186 23.05 2.74 5.22
N ALA A 187 22.70 3.96 4.80
CA ALA A 187 22.91 5.16 5.61
C ALA A 187 22.14 5.10 6.94
N VAL A 188 20.88 4.64 6.92
CA VAL A 188 20.09 4.43 8.14
C VAL A 188 20.72 3.34 9.01
N ASN A 189 21.15 2.22 8.43
CA ASN A 189 21.80 1.12 9.14
C ASN A 189 23.07 1.59 9.87
N THR A 190 23.90 2.43 9.21
CA THR A 190 25.09 3.04 9.81
C THR A 190 24.72 3.94 10.99
N VAL A 191 23.74 4.83 10.83
CA VAL A 191 23.31 5.73 11.92
C VAL A 191 22.73 4.95 13.10
N VAL A 192 21.94 3.91 12.81
CA VAL A 192 21.38 3.03 13.85
C VAL A 192 22.51 2.35 14.60
N HIS A 193 23.47 1.74 13.90
CA HIS A 193 24.64 1.11 14.51
C HIS A 193 25.44 2.08 15.39
N ASP A 194 25.69 3.31 14.91
CA ASP A 194 26.45 4.32 15.64
C ASP A 194 25.75 4.78 16.93
N VAL A 195 24.41 4.75 16.96
CA VAL A 195 23.61 5.18 18.12
C VAL A 195 23.29 4.03 19.08
N SER A 196 22.98 2.84 18.56
CA SER A 196 22.55 1.68 19.37
C SER A 196 23.70 0.80 19.83
N GLY A 197 24.86 0.88 19.17
CA GLY A 197 26.03 0.02 19.41
C GLY A 197 25.79 -1.47 19.11
N HIS A 198 24.62 -1.84 18.60
CA HIS A 198 24.29 -3.20 18.21
C HIS A 198 23.36 -3.21 16.99
N THR A 199 23.62 -4.22 16.15
CA THR A 199 22.82 -4.81 15.09
C THR A 199 22.71 -4.12 13.74
N VAL A 200 23.41 -4.71 12.75
CA VAL A 200 23.31 -4.37 11.32
C VAL A 200 22.30 -5.33 10.68
N PHE A 201 21.22 -4.79 10.14
CA PHE A 201 20.24 -5.61 9.42
C PHE A 201 20.76 -5.90 7.99
N ASN A 202 21.01 -7.17 7.66
CA ASN A 202 21.35 -7.58 6.30
C ASN A 202 20.06 -7.94 5.54
N PHE A 203 19.71 -7.10 4.58
CA PHE A 203 18.48 -7.25 3.80
C PHE A 203 18.56 -8.33 2.71
N GLU A 204 19.75 -8.73 2.28
CA GLU A 204 19.90 -9.77 1.24
C GLU A 204 19.63 -11.16 1.83
N ASP A 205 20.07 -11.39 3.07
CA ASP A 205 19.96 -12.69 3.75
C ASP A 205 18.93 -12.70 4.89
N ASN A 206 18.31 -11.55 5.17
CA ASN A 206 17.30 -11.35 6.22
C ASN A 206 17.81 -11.73 7.62
N THR A 207 19.08 -11.43 7.90
CA THR A 207 19.77 -11.69 9.17
C THR A 207 20.12 -10.41 9.90
N VAL A 208 20.39 -10.55 11.19
CA VAL A 208 20.64 -9.45 12.12
C VAL A 208 21.95 -9.82 12.85
N GLU A 209 23.04 -9.10 12.55
CA GLU A 209 24.39 -9.30 13.14
C GLU A 209 24.67 -8.30 14.25
#